data_AF-A0A3D0DRS4-F1
#
_entry.id   AF-A0A3D0DRS4-F1
#
_cell.length_a   1.000
_cell.length_b   1.000
_cell.length_c   1.000
_cell.angle_alpha   90.00
_cell.angle_beta   90.00
_cell.angle_gamma   90.00
#
_symmetry.space_group_name_H-M   'P 1'
#
loop_
_entity.id
_entity.type
_entity.pdbx_description
1 polymer ?
#
loop_
_entity_poly.entity_id
_entity_poly.type
_entity_poly.pdbx_seq_one_letter_code
_entity_poly.pdbx_strand_id
1 'polypeptide(L)'
;MHQPDATSRDLIAENEGLRAHMAYLIDQAQRNHDIMCRHQAFDLEIVGASTFQELVGTIFRMLPVISELDAVTLSLVDADADIYTVMHKLGVDFEPLPDLLFCEHAVELGFGTADGSKPHPRLGGFDAAAHGPRFPHAPAGLKSVALVPLLRNKRLIGSLNLGSRDSRRFTPAMATDFIEHMAS
;
A
#
# COMPACT_ATOMS: atom_id res chain seq x y z
N MET A 1 59.40 -24.02 19.16
CA MET A 1 58.74 -24.10 17.84
C MET A 1 57.24 -24.23 18.08
N HIS A 2 56.47 -23.46 17.31
CA HIS A 2 55.06 -23.64 16.95
C HIS A 2 53.94 -23.43 17.99
N GLN A 3 53.46 -22.18 18.05
CA GLN A 3 52.03 -21.89 18.25
C GLN A 3 51.46 -20.63 17.53
N PRO A 4 52.01 -20.11 16.40
CA PRO A 4 51.38 -19.00 15.67
C PRO A 4 50.24 -19.42 14.71
N ASP A 5 50.19 -20.69 14.30
CA ASP A 5 49.24 -21.15 13.26
C ASP A 5 47.78 -21.25 13.73
N ALA A 6 47.55 -21.57 15.01
CA ALA A 6 46.19 -21.70 15.55
C ALA A 6 45.52 -20.32 15.70
N THR A 7 46.23 -19.36 16.29
CA THR A 7 45.77 -17.97 16.43
C THR A 7 45.65 -17.26 15.09
N SER A 8 46.54 -17.53 14.13
CA SER A 8 46.41 -16.96 12.78
C SER A 8 45.22 -17.54 12.01
N ARG A 9 44.90 -18.84 12.20
CA ARG A 9 43.71 -19.45 11.57
C ARG A 9 42.42 -18.94 12.20
N ASP A 10 42.38 -18.77 13.51
CA ASP A 10 41.23 -18.21 14.22
C ASP A 10 40.97 -16.75 13.78
N LEU A 11 42.03 -15.94 13.64
CA LEU A 11 41.92 -14.57 13.12
C LEU A 11 41.47 -14.51 11.65
N ILE A 12 41.89 -15.46 10.82
CA ILE A 12 41.44 -15.55 9.41
C ILE A 12 39.95 -15.91 9.37
N ALA A 13 39.52 -16.89 10.16
CA ALA A 13 38.12 -17.29 10.25
C ALA A 13 37.23 -16.16 10.79
N GLU A 14 37.70 -15.42 11.79
CA GLU A 14 37.02 -14.24 12.32
C GLU A 14 36.94 -13.12 11.26
N ASN A 15 38.01 -12.88 10.49
CA ASN A 15 37.99 -11.89 9.41
C ASN A 15 37.03 -12.27 8.28
N GLU A 16 36.96 -13.54 7.90
CA GLU A 16 35.99 -14.05 6.93
C GLU A 16 34.55 -13.93 7.45
N GLY A 17 34.32 -14.25 8.72
CA GLY A 17 33.01 -14.07 9.37
C GLY A 17 32.57 -12.60 9.41
N LEU A 18 33.47 -11.69 9.77
CA LEU A 18 33.21 -10.26 9.77
C LEU A 18 32.93 -9.72 8.35
N ARG A 19 33.69 -10.17 7.34
CA ARG A 19 33.44 -9.78 5.94
C ARG A 19 32.09 -10.28 5.43
N ALA A 20 31.72 -11.52 5.75
CA ALA A 20 30.42 -12.06 5.41
C ALA A 20 29.28 -11.27 6.08
N HIS A 21 29.46 -10.90 7.35
CA HIS A 21 28.48 -10.09 8.07
C HIS A 21 28.37 -8.66 7.51
N MET A 22 29.50 -8.02 7.19
CA MET A 22 29.50 -6.71 6.53
C MET A 22 28.81 -6.76 5.16
N ALA A 23 29.10 -7.77 4.34
CA ALA A 23 28.45 -7.95 3.05
C ALA A 23 26.93 -8.09 3.21
N TYR A 24 26.48 -8.87 4.20
CA TYR A 24 25.06 -8.99 4.54
C TYR A 24 24.44 -7.65 4.95
N LEU A 25 25.09 -6.87 5.81
CA LEU A 25 24.56 -5.58 6.27
C LEU A 25 24.47 -4.55 5.12
N ILE A 26 25.46 -4.52 4.22
CA ILE A 26 25.45 -3.64 3.04
C ILE A 26 24.29 -4.01 2.10
N ASP A 27 24.10 -5.31 1.84
CA ASP A 27 23.01 -5.82 1.01
C ASP A 27 21.63 -5.49 1.62
N GLN A 28 21.48 -5.57 2.95
CA GLN A 28 20.26 -5.10 3.63
C GLN A 28 20.08 -3.58 3.51
N ALA A 29 21.14 -2.79 3.69
CA ALA A 29 21.08 -1.33 3.60
C ALA A 29 20.70 -0.87 2.19
N GLN A 30 21.24 -1.51 1.15
CA GLN A 30 20.88 -1.24 -0.25
C GLN A 30 19.41 -1.54 -0.51
N ARG A 31 18.91 -2.72 -0.10
CA ARG A 31 17.49 -3.06 -0.22
C ARG A 31 16.59 -2.03 0.48
N ASN A 32 16.93 -1.64 1.70
CA ASN A 32 16.17 -0.65 2.45
C ASN A 32 16.19 0.73 1.76
N HIS A 33 17.34 1.13 1.22
CA HIS A 33 17.47 2.38 0.46
C HIS A 33 16.62 2.37 -0.80
N ASP A 34 16.61 1.28 -1.56
CA ASP A 34 15.79 1.13 -2.77
C ASP A 34 14.29 1.18 -2.47
N ILE A 35 13.86 0.57 -1.35
CA ILE A 35 12.48 0.68 -0.87
C ILE A 35 12.17 2.15 -0.55
N MET A 36 13.02 2.80 0.25
CA MET A 36 12.85 4.20 0.65
C MET A 36 12.77 5.15 -0.56
N CYS A 37 13.67 5.02 -1.53
CA CYS A 37 13.66 5.85 -2.74
C CYS A 37 12.39 5.67 -3.56
N ARG A 38 11.86 4.45 -3.67
CA ARG A 38 10.60 4.19 -4.37
C ARG A 38 9.41 4.85 -3.67
N HIS A 39 9.38 4.84 -2.34
CA HIS A 39 8.36 5.54 -1.56
C HIS A 39 8.46 7.06 -1.73
N GLN A 40 9.66 7.63 -1.59
CA GLN A 40 9.88 9.07 -1.77
C GLN A 40 9.49 9.56 -3.18
N ALA A 41 9.78 8.76 -4.22
CA ALA A 41 9.38 9.08 -5.59
C ALA A 41 7.86 9.08 -5.76
N PHE A 42 7.16 8.14 -5.12
CA PHE A 42 5.71 8.09 -5.11
C PHE A 42 5.13 9.33 -4.42
N ASP A 43 5.62 9.70 -3.24
CA ASP A 43 5.16 10.88 -2.51
C ASP A 43 5.34 12.16 -3.34
N LEU A 44 6.47 12.27 -4.06
CA LEU A 44 6.74 13.40 -4.94
C LEU A 44 5.78 13.46 -6.15
N GLU A 45 5.47 12.32 -6.79
CA GLU A 45 4.47 12.28 -7.87
C GLU A 45 3.06 12.60 -7.37
N ILE A 46 2.69 12.15 -6.16
CA ILE A 46 1.39 12.44 -5.54
C ILE A 46 1.27 13.94 -5.23
N VAL A 47 2.29 14.56 -4.64
CA VAL A 47 2.31 16.00 -4.34
C VAL A 47 2.39 16.83 -5.63
N GLY A 48 3.07 16.31 -6.66
CA GLY A 48 3.23 16.97 -7.96
C GLY A 48 2.02 16.84 -8.89
N ALA A 49 1.07 15.93 -8.60
CA ALA A 49 -0.12 15.72 -9.41
C ALA A 49 -0.96 17.01 -9.49
N SER A 50 -1.10 17.56 -10.69
CA SER A 50 -1.79 18.84 -10.91
C SER A 50 -3.28 18.64 -11.20
N THR A 51 -3.68 17.41 -11.50
CA THR A 51 -5.07 17.02 -11.73
C THR A 51 -5.41 15.74 -10.96
N PHE A 52 -6.70 15.53 -10.71
CA PHE A 52 -7.14 14.28 -10.11
C PHE A 52 -6.88 13.05 -10.99
N GLN A 53 -7.01 13.18 -12.31
CA GLN A 53 -6.76 12.07 -13.22
C GLN A 53 -5.29 11.63 -13.16
N GLU A 54 -4.36 12.59 -13.09
CA GLU A 54 -2.94 12.28 -12.83
C GLU A 54 -2.76 11.63 -11.47
N LEU A 55 -3.37 12.17 -10.42
CA LEU A 55 -3.27 11.62 -9.06
C LEU A 55 -3.72 10.15 -9.01
N VAL A 56 -4.93 9.86 -9.48
CA VAL A 56 -5.50 8.50 -9.46
C VAL A 56 -4.73 7.58 -10.41
N GLY A 57 -4.35 8.08 -11.60
CA GLY A 57 -3.52 7.33 -12.54
C GLY A 57 -2.15 6.97 -11.96
N THR A 58 -1.53 7.86 -11.18
CA THR A 58 -0.29 7.60 -10.45
C THR A 58 -0.48 6.54 -9.37
N ILE A 59 -1.56 6.62 -8.58
CA ILE A 59 -1.88 5.58 -7.58
C ILE A 59 -1.98 4.21 -8.24
N PHE A 60 -2.77 4.06 -9.31
CA PHE A 60 -2.95 2.76 -9.95
C PHE A 60 -1.73 2.27 -10.72
N ARG A 61 -0.85 3.16 -11.20
CA ARG A 61 0.36 2.78 -11.92
C ARG A 61 1.53 2.44 -10.99
N MET A 62 1.79 3.28 -9.98
CA MET A 62 2.99 3.18 -9.15
C MET A 62 2.79 2.33 -7.90
N LEU A 63 1.65 2.50 -7.22
CA LEU A 63 1.43 1.85 -5.92
C LEU A 63 1.53 0.31 -6.00
N PRO A 64 0.98 -0.38 -7.03
CA PRO A 64 1.17 -1.81 -7.16
C PRO A 64 2.62 -2.22 -7.33
N VAL A 65 3.43 -1.42 -8.04
CA VAL A 65 4.83 -1.72 -8.35
C VAL A 65 5.72 -1.52 -7.13
N ILE A 66 5.56 -0.41 -6.40
CA ILE A 66 6.40 -0.10 -5.23
C ILE A 66 6.06 -0.98 -4.03
N SER A 67 4.79 -1.41 -3.91
CA SER A 67 4.31 -2.20 -2.77
C SER A 67 4.09 -3.68 -3.07
N GLU A 68 4.41 -4.14 -4.29
CA GLU A 68 4.22 -5.52 -4.76
C GLU A 68 2.78 -6.01 -4.54
N LEU A 69 1.82 -5.22 -5.01
CA LEU A 69 0.39 -5.51 -4.87
C LEU A 69 -0.17 -6.12 -6.14
N ASP A 70 -1.15 -7.00 -5.99
CA ASP A 70 -1.83 -7.65 -7.11
C ASP A 70 -3.10 -6.92 -7.52
N ALA A 71 -3.68 -6.12 -6.62
CA ALA A 71 -4.86 -5.28 -6.90
C ALA A 71 -4.81 -3.99 -6.09
N VAL A 72 -5.22 -2.88 -6.70
CA VAL A 72 -5.43 -1.59 -6.04
C VAL A 72 -6.72 -0.99 -6.59
N THR A 73 -7.65 -0.64 -5.71
CA THR A 73 -8.86 0.10 -6.07
C THR A 73 -9.05 1.30 -5.16
N LEU A 74 -9.70 2.33 -5.68
CA LEU A 74 -10.01 3.55 -4.94
C LEU A 74 -11.52 3.74 -4.95
N SER A 75 -12.14 3.79 -3.79
CA SER A 75 -13.58 4.06 -3.65
C SER A 75 -13.78 5.47 -3.10
N LEU A 76 -14.65 6.28 -3.72
CA LEU A 76 -15.02 7.61 -3.25
C LEU A 76 -16.51 7.67 -2.89
N VAL A 77 -16.82 8.38 -1.81
CA VAL A 77 -18.21 8.66 -1.42
C VAL A 77 -18.69 9.84 -2.25
N ASP A 78 -19.63 9.59 -3.14
CA ASP A 78 -20.19 10.56 -4.07
C ASP A 78 -21.71 10.59 -3.95
N ALA A 79 -22.17 11.21 -2.86
CA ALA A 79 -23.58 11.49 -2.68
C ALA A 79 -24.06 12.40 -3.82
N ASP A 80 -25.21 12.07 -4.41
CA ASP A 80 -25.82 12.81 -5.52
C ASP A 80 -25.01 12.83 -6.85
N ALA A 81 -23.94 12.04 -6.96
CA ALA A 81 -23.06 11.96 -8.12
C ALA A 81 -22.38 13.31 -8.50
N ASP A 82 -22.18 14.18 -7.52
CA ASP A 82 -21.56 15.50 -7.70
C ASP A 82 -20.10 15.40 -8.12
N ILE A 83 -19.32 14.51 -7.49
CA ILE A 83 -17.90 14.29 -7.81
C ILE A 83 -17.81 13.81 -9.25
N TYR A 84 -18.47 12.70 -9.61
CA TYR A 84 -18.43 12.17 -10.96
C TYR A 84 -18.84 13.24 -11.98
N THR A 85 -19.95 13.94 -11.74
CA THR A 85 -20.47 14.96 -12.66
C THR A 85 -19.52 16.14 -12.84
N VAL A 86 -18.99 16.69 -11.74
CA VAL A 86 -18.08 17.84 -11.79
C VAL A 86 -16.77 17.45 -12.47
N MET A 87 -16.22 16.29 -12.15
CA MET A 87 -14.95 15.83 -12.70
C MET A 87 -15.05 15.48 -14.19
N HIS A 88 -16.13 14.83 -14.58
CA HIS A 88 -16.42 14.59 -16.00
C HIS A 88 -16.56 15.91 -16.77
N LYS A 89 -17.22 16.94 -16.19
CA LYS A 89 -17.30 18.28 -16.79
C LYS A 89 -15.96 19.00 -16.88
N LEU A 90 -15.04 18.72 -15.96
CA LEU A 90 -13.66 19.22 -15.97
C LEU A 90 -12.75 18.44 -16.94
N GLY A 91 -13.29 17.47 -17.68
CA GLY A 91 -12.57 16.72 -18.70
C GLY A 91 -11.83 15.50 -18.17
N VAL A 92 -12.17 15.01 -16.96
CA VAL A 92 -11.64 13.74 -16.46
C VAL A 92 -12.26 12.58 -17.24
N ASP A 93 -11.40 11.75 -17.82
CA ASP A 93 -11.80 10.49 -18.44
C ASP A 93 -11.73 9.36 -17.40
N PHE A 94 -12.87 8.73 -17.15
CA PHE A 94 -13.00 7.62 -16.21
C PHE A 94 -12.84 6.25 -16.86
N GLU A 95 -12.92 6.15 -18.20
CA GLU A 95 -12.70 4.89 -18.92
C GLU A 95 -11.35 4.22 -18.57
N PRO A 96 -10.21 4.95 -18.51
CA PRO A 96 -8.93 4.35 -18.15
C PRO A 96 -8.78 4.06 -16.64
N LEU A 97 -9.81 4.34 -15.83
CA LEU A 97 -9.80 4.19 -14.37
C LEU A 97 -10.86 3.21 -13.89
N PRO A 98 -10.88 1.94 -14.35
CA PRO A 98 -11.92 0.96 -14.03
C PRO A 98 -11.95 0.56 -12.54
N ASP A 99 -10.85 0.80 -11.84
CA ASP A 99 -10.68 0.51 -10.41
C ASP A 99 -10.93 1.75 -9.52
N LEU A 100 -11.37 2.87 -10.12
CA LEU A 100 -11.97 3.99 -9.42
C LEU A 100 -13.48 3.77 -9.30
N LEU A 101 -13.94 3.61 -8.06
CA LEU A 101 -15.30 3.25 -7.71
C LEU A 101 -15.98 4.40 -6.98
N PHE A 102 -17.28 4.52 -7.14
CA PHE A 102 -18.10 5.50 -6.45
C PHE A 102 -19.19 4.78 -5.66
N CYS A 103 -19.45 5.22 -4.43
CA CYS A 103 -20.57 4.79 -3.62
C CYS A 103 -21.37 5.99 -3.12
N GLU A 104 -22.67 5.82 -2.94
CA GLU A 104 -23.56 6.91 -2.53
C GLU A 104 -23.38 7.23 -1.05
N HIS A 105 -23.15 6.20 -0.23
CA HIS A 105 -23.07 6.34 1.21
C HIS A 105 -21.79 5.76 1.80
N ALA A 106 -21.20 6.51 2.74
CA ALA A 106 -19.99 6.11 3.45
C ALA A 106 -20.13 4.78 4.24
N VAL A 107 -21.36 4.40 4.61
CA VAL A 107 -21.65 3.13 5.30
C VAL A 107 -21.32 1.91 4.43
N GLU A 108 -21.43 2.03 3.10
CA GLU A 108 -21.12 0.96 2.13
C GLU A 108 -19.64 0.59 2.16
N LEU A 109 -18.78 1.55 2.52
CA LEU A 109 -17.34 1.30 2.66
C LEU A 109 -17.04 0.36 3.83
N GLY A 110 -17.97 0.16 4.77
CA GLY A 110 -17.87 -0.86 5.80
C GLY A 110 -16.81 -0.55 6.87
N PHE A 111 -16.50 0.73 7.06
CA PHE A 111 -15.77 1.22 8.23
C PHE A 111 -16.81 1.57 9.28
N GLY A 112 -16.82 0.84 10.40
CA GLY A 112 -17.77 1.09 11.48
C GLY A 112 -17.60 2.51 12.00
N THR A 113 -18.61 3.35 11.80
CA THR A 113 -18.73 4.70 12.39
C THR A 113 -19.79 4.77 13.48
N ALA A 114 -20.45 3.63 13.77
CA ALA A 114 -21.66 3.56 14.59
C ALA A 114 -21.46 4.04 16.04
N ASP A 115 -20.24 3.97 16.56
CA ASP A 115 -19.94 4.26 17.97
C ASP A 115 -19.17 5.60 18.15
N GLY A 116 -19.08 6.42 17.10
CA GLY A 116 -18.29 7.66 17.12
C GLY A 116 -16.76 7.43 17.12
N SER A 117 -16.32 6.19 16.98
CA SER A 117 -14.92 5.83 16.81
C SER A 117 -14.39 6.28 15.44
N LYS A 118 -13.11 6.67 15.39
CA LYS A 118 -12.44 7.04 14.14
C LYS A 118 -12.40 5.81 13.21
N PRO A 119 -12.71 5.93 11.91
CA PRO A 119 -12.51 4.84 10.96
C PRO A 119 -11.06 4.36 11.01
N HIS A 120 -10.88 3.07 11.30
CA HIS A 120 -9.57 2.43 11.33
C HIS A 120 -9.39 1.52 10.12
N PRO A 121 -8.14 1.38 9.64
CA PRO A 121 -7.85 0.41 8.59
C PRO A 121 -8.24 -1.01 8.97
N ARG A 122 -8.73 -1.78 7.99
CA ARG A 122 -9.14 -3.17 8.17
C ARG A 122 -8.23 -4.06 7.32
N LEU A 123 -7.47 -4.92 7.99
CA LEU A 123 -6.59 -5.91 7.35
C LEU A 123 -7.11 -7.32 7.59
N GLY A 124 -6.95 -8.20 6.59
CA GLY A 124 -7.24 -9.61 6.80
C GLY A 124 -7.28 -10.45 5.53
N GLY A 125 -7.82 -11.66 5.65
CA GLY A 125 -8.02 -12.57 4.54
C GLY A 125 -9.04 -12.05 3.53
N PHE A 126 -8.84 -12.39 2.26
CA PHE A 126 -9.79 -12.07 1.20
C PHE A 126 -11.02 -12.98 1.26
N ASP A 127 -12.14 -12.39 1.62
CA ASP A 127 -13.49 -12.94 1.43
C ASP A 127 -14.16 -12.33 0.18
N ALA A 128 -14.55 -13.15 -0.79
CA ALA A 128 -15.12 -12.67 -2.05
C ALA A 128 -16.50 -12.02 -1.89
N ALA A 129 -17.32 -12.47 -0.94
CA ALA A 129 -18.65 -11.90 -0.73
C ALA A 129 -18.57 -10.53 -0.04
N ALA A 130 -17.69 -10.39 0.96
CA ALA A 130 -17.52 -9.16 1.72
C ALA A 130 -16.69 -8.11 0.97
N HIS A 131 -15.71 -8.54 0.17
CA HIS A 131 -14.77 -7.63 -0.50
C HIS A 131 -15.03 -7.47 -2.00
N GLY A 132 -15.81 -8.35 -2.64
CA GLY A 132 -16.11 -8.30 -4.08
C GLY A 132 -16.52 -6.91 -4.59
N PRO A 133 -17.43 -6.18 -3.92
CA PRO A 133 -17.82 -4.82 -4.35
C PRO A 133 -16.66 -3.82 -4.39
N ARG A 134 -15.58 -4.04 -3.64
CA ARG A 134 -14.39 -3.18 -3.61
C ARG A 134 -13.32 -3.63 -4.62
N PHE A 135 -13.43 -4.83 -5.17
CA PHE A 135 -12.48 -5.40 -6.13
C PHE A 135 -13.24 -6.02 -7.32
N PRO A 136 -13.92 -5.21 -8.15
CA PRO A 136 -14.72 -5.72 -9.27
C PRO A 136 -13.88 -6.51 -10.29
N HIS A 137 -12.60 -6.16 -10.42
CA HIS A 137 -11.64 -6.83 -11.30
C HIS A 137 -10.59 -7.62 -10.52
N ALA A 138 -10.96 -8.20 -9.37
CA ALA A 138 -10.02 -8.96 -8.54
C ALA A 138 -9.29 -10.05 -9.36
N PRO A 139 -7.94 -10.10 -9.33
CA PRO A 139 -7.20 -11.16 -9.99
C PRO A 139 -7.47 -12.50 -9.32
N ALA A 140 -7.36 -13.58 -10.10
CA ALA A 140 -7.53 -14.93 -9.57
C ALA A 140 -6.51 -15.22 -8.46
N GLY A 141 -7.01 -15.77 -7.34
CA GLY A 141 -6.18 -16.22 -6.23
C GLY A 141 -5.78 -15.13 -5.24
N LEU A 142 -6.48 -13.99 -5.18
CA LEU A 142 -6.34 -13.02 -4.08
C LEU A 142 -6.57 -13.71 -2.73
N LYS A 143 -5.70 -13.45 -1.75
CA LYS A 143 -5.72 -14.15 -0.45
C LYS A 143 -5.78 -13.22 0.76
N SER A 144 -5.27 -12.00 0.64
CA SER A 144 -5.35 -11.01 1.70
C SER A 144 -5.65 -9.63 1.15
N VAL A 145 -6.26 -8.79 1.97
CA VAL A 145 -6.65 -7.42 1.63
C VAL A 145 -6.38 -6.44 2.76
N ALA A 146 -6.14 -5.19 2.37
CA ALA A 146 -6.10 -4.02 3.24
C ALA A 146 -7.11 -2.99 2.77
N LEU A 147 -8.02 -2.56 3.65
CA LEU A 147 -8.95 -1.48 3.39
C LEU A 147 -8.54 -0.28 4.25
N VAL A 148 -8.15 0.82 3.62
CA VAL A 148 -7.65 2.03 4.29
C VAL A 148 -8.68 3.15 4.12
N PRO A 149 -9.24 3.70 5.21
CA PRO A 149 -10.23 4.77 5.12
C PRO A 149 -9.56 6.08 4.72
N LEU A 150 -10.14 6.79 3.75
CA LEU A 150 -9.71 8.13 3.36
C LEU A 150 -10.54 9.15 4.13
N LEU A 151 -9.87 9.98 4.92
CA LEU A 151 -10.51 10.94 5.81
C LEU A 151 -10.18 12.37 5.38
N ARG A 152 -11.20 13.22 5.27
CA ARG A 152 -11.05 14.67 5.15
C ARG A 152 -11.82 15.35 6.27
N ASN A 153 -11.16 16.16 7.09
CA ASN A 153 -11.76 16.82 8.25
C ASN A 153 -12.52 15.84 9.18
N LYS A 154 -11.93 14.65 9.45
CA LYS A 154 -12.53 13.54 10.23
C LYS A 154 -13.77 12.89 9.59
N ARG A 155 -14.20 13.32 8.39
CA ARG A 155 -15.26 12.68 7.62
C ARG A 155 -14.67 11.64 6.68
N LEU A 156 -15.28 10.46 6.64
CA LEU A 156 -14.96 9.42 5.66
C LEU A 156 -15.42 9.87 4.26
N ILE A 157 -14.46 9.99 3.34
CA ILE A 157 -14.69 10.43 1.95
C ILE A 157 -14.44 9.32 0.94
N GLY A 158 -13.93 8.17 1.38
CA GLY A 158 -13.56 7.09 0.49
C GLY A 158 -12.74 6.01 1.18
N SER A 159 -12.24 5.07 0.40
CA SER A 159 -11.27 4.08 0.85
C SER A 159 -10.29 3.71 -0.25
N LEU A 160 -9.04 3.51 0.14
CA LEU A 160 -8.03 2.90 -0.70
C LEU A 160 -7.95 1.42 -0.33
N ASN A 161 -8.17 0.55 -1.30
CA ASN A 161 -8.26 -0.89 -1.09
C ASN A 161 -7.10 -1.58 -1.82
N LEU A 162 -6.40 -2.44 -1.12
CA LEU A 162 -5.20 -3.11 -1.60
C LEU A 162 -5.40 -4.62 -1.48
N GLY A 163 -4.95 -5.36 -2.49
CA GLY A 163 -5.07 -6.81 -2.55
C GLY A 163 -3.74 -7.48 -2.85
N SER A 164 -3.52 -8.64 -2.22
CA SER A 164 -2.36 -9.50 -2.48
C SER A 164 -2.76 -10.98 -2.54
N ARG A 165 -2.05 -11.73 -3.39
CA ARG A 165 -2.10 -13.19 -3.48
C ARG A 165 -1.27 -13.88 -2.38
N ASP A 166 -0.47 -13.13 -1.61
CA ASP A 166 0.15 -13.64 -0.39
C ASP A 166 -0.83 -13.47 0.79
N SER A 167 -1.19 -14.58 1.44
CA SER A 167 -2.08 -14.59 2.60
C SER A 167 -1.47 -13.93 3.84
N ARG A 168 -0.14 -13.75 3.87
CA ARG A 168 0.59 -13.17 5.01
C ARG A 168 0.89 -11.68 4.83
N ARG A 169 0.57 -11.09 3.67
CA ARG A 169 0.88 -9.69 3.36
C ARG A 169 0.12 -8.72 4.26
N PHE A 170 -1.17 -8.97 4.47
CA PHE A 170 -2.03 -8.12 5.29
C PHE A 170 -2.52 -8.86 6.53
N THR A 171 -1.62 -8.97 7.51
CA THR A 171 -1.97 -9.47 8.84
C THR A 171 -2.30 -8.30 9.76
N PRO A 172 -3.15 -8.50 10.79
CA PRO A 172 -3.45 -7.46 11.77
C PRO A 172 -2.20 -6.87 12.46
N ALA A 173 -1.11 -7.65 12.56
CA ALA A 173 0.15 -7.21 13.14
C ALA A 173 0.96 -6.25 12.25
N MET A 174 0.70 -6.22 10.94
CA MET A 174 1.37 -5.32 9.97
C MET A 174 0.57 -4.02 9.74
N ALA A 175 -0.52 -3.82 10.49
CA ALA A 175 -1.43 -2.69 10.31
C ALA A 175 -0.81 -1.33 10.64
N THR A 176 0.22 -1.28 11.49
CA THR A 176 0.87 -0.03 11.88
C THR A 176 1.87 0.43 10.83
N ASP A 177 2.85 -0.40 10.48
CA ASP A 177 4.04 0.09 9.77
C ASP A 177 3.75 0.44 8.29
N PHE A 178 2.95 -0.39 7.61
CA PHE A 178 2.63 -0.18 6.20
C PHE A 178 1.61 0.95 6.00
N ILE A 179 0.67 1.13 6.94
CA ILE A 179 -0.39 2.13 6.82
C ILE A 179 0.05 3.50 7.35
N GLU A 180 0.89 3.54 8.38
CA GLU A 180 1.51 4.80 8.83
C GLU A 180 2.41 5.40 7.75
N HIS A 181 3.11 4.59 6.96
CA HIS A 181 3.90 5.08 5.82
C HIS A 181 3.04 5.57 4.65
N MET A 182 1.83 5.06 4.46
CA MET A 182 0.94 5.51 3.37
C MET A 182 0.08 6.73 3.73
N ALA A 183 -0.09 7.01 5.02
CA ALA A 183 -0.92 8.10 5.53
C ALA A 183 -0.11 9.34 5.97
N SER A 184 1.22 9.30 5.83
CA SER A 184 2.13 10.40 6.19
C SER A 184 2.45 11.32 5.01
#